data_AF-A0A170UDK0-F1
#
_entry.id   AF-A0A170UDK0-F1
#
_cell.length_a   1.000
_cell.length_b   1.000
_cell.length_c   1.000
_cell.angle_alpha   90.00
_cell.angle_beta   90.00
_cell.angle_gamma   90.00
#
_symmetry.space_group_name_H-M   'P 1'
#
loop_
_entity.id
_entity.type
_entity.pdbx_description
1 polymer ?
#
loop_
_entity_poly.entity_id
_entity_poly.type
_entity_poly.pdbx_seq_one_letter_code
_entity_poly.pdbx_strand_id
1 'polypeptide(L)'
;MLLMVTGNDNVSQNTLLEFVMLISIFETLIQLLSDSRSRQDHGHDVVLLLTLLVNYRKHEAANPYIVKLSILDDELALNGYGQVISWSLSDFCRAFSQDQKEPQSGSWFSSLSNIVGNMFLSEDTGTRNQQIK
;
A
#
# COMPACT_ATOMS: atom_id res chain seq x y z
N MET A 1 7.59 6.26 -2.20
CA MET A 1 8.30 6.75 -1.00
C MET A 1 9.78 6.42 -1.02
N LEU A 2 10.20 5.15 -1.10
CA LEU A 2 11.63 4.76 -1.09
C LEU A 2 12.46 5.50 -2.16
N LEU A 3 12.12 5.33 -3.45
CA LEU A 3 12.75 6.04 -4.59
C LEU A 3 12.81 7.57 -4.42
N MET A 4 11.80 8.15 -3.77
CA MET A 4 11.65 9.59 -3.57
C MET A 4 12.52 10.11 -2.39
N VAL A 5 12.72 9.28 -1.38
CA VAL A 5 13.49 9.60 -0.16
C VAL A 5 14.97 9.24 -0.33
N THR A 6 15.29 8.21 -1.13
CA THR A 6 16.65 7.67 -1.27
C THR A 6 17.37 8.11 -2.53
N GLY A 7 16.64 8.56 -3.57
CA GLY A 7 17.18 8.89 -4.88
C GLY A 7 17.89 7.73 -5.58
N ASN A 8 17.74 6.50 -5.07
CA ASN A 8 18.46 5.33 -5.54
C ASN A 8 17.57 4.08 -5.50
N ASP A 9 17.57 3.33 -6.60
CA ASP A 9 16.80 2.08 -6.75
C ASP A 9 17.40 0.92 -5.95
N ASN A 10 18.68 1.05 -5.59
CA ASN A 10 19.41 0.02 -4.85
C ASN A 10 19.50 0.36 -3.35
N VAL A 11 18.84 -0.46 -2.53
CA VAL A 11 18.85 -0.38 -1.06
C VAL A 11 20.27 -0.43 -0.51
N SER A 12 21.16 -1.28 -1.04
CA SER A 12 22.55 -1.46 -0.57
C SER A 12 23.44 -0.23 -0.73
N GLN A 13 23.03 0.72 -1.58
CA GLN A 13 23.77 1.95 -1.88
C GLN A 13 23.09 3.19 -1.29
N ASN A 14 22.16 3.02 -0.35
CA ASN A 14 21.50 4.15 0.28
C ASN A 14 22.31 4.70 1.48
N THR A 15 22.83 5.91 1.34
CA THR A 15 23.62 6.61 2.38
C THR A 15 22.84 6.86 3.67
N LEU A 16 21.51 7.08 3.58
CA LEU A 16 20.68 7.27 4.77
C LEU A 16 20.60 5.97 5.59
N LEU A 17 20.38 4.83 4.94
CA LEU A 17 20.41 3.53 5.62
C LEU A 17 21.79 3.25 6.19
N GLU A 18 22.87 3.59 5.48
CA GLU A 18 24.24 3.49 6.03
C GLU A 18 24.38 4.27 7.34
N PHE A 19 23.88 5.50 7.39
CA PHE A 19 23.92 6.34 8.59
C PHE A 19 23.05 5.76 9.73
N VAL A 20 21.84 5.31 9.44
CA VAL A 20 20.94 4.71 10.44
C VAL A 20 21.51 3.40 11.00
N MET A 21 22.19 2.61 10.16
CA MET A 21 22.89 1.40 10.59
C MET A 21 23.97 1.69 11.63
N LEU A 22 24.65 2.85 11.56
CA LEU A 22 25.67 3.26 12.53
C LEU A 22 25.09 3.68 13.88
N ILE A 23 23.91 4.31 13.92
CA ILE A 23 23.29 4.82 15.15
C ILE A 23 22.74 3.68 16.03
N SER A 24 22.49 2.50 15.46
CA SER A 24 21.94 1.32 16.16
C SER A 24 20.62 1.60 16.88
N ILE A 25 19.54 1.73 16.11
CA ILE A 25 18.19 2.03 16.63
C ILE A 25 17.35 0.78 16.92
N PHE A 26 17.93 -0.42 16.79
CA PHE A 26 17.19 -1.69 16.87
C PHE A 26 16.32 -1.81 18.13
N GLU A 27 16.88 -1.59 19.31
CA GLU A 27 16.13 -1.77 20.58
C GLU A 27 14.93 -0.82 20.66
N THR A 28 15.09 0.41 20.19
CA THR A 28 14.00 1.40 20.12
C THR A 28 12.88 0.93 19.21
N LEU A 29 13.22 0.35 18.04
CA LEU A 29 12.23 -0.19 17.10
C LEU A 29 11.47 -1.36 17.71
N ILE A 30 12.15 -2.25 18.44
CA ILE A 30 11.52 -3.36 19.16
C ILE A 30 10.57 -2.84 20.25
N GLN A 31 11.02 -1.86 21.06
CA GLN A 31 10.21 -1.27 22.12
C GLN A 31 8.91 -0.63 21.59
N LEU A 32 8.97 0.04 20.44
CA LEU A 32 7.80 0.63 19.79
C LEU A 32 6.79 -0.44 19.35
N LEU A 33 7.24 -1.66 19.03
CA LEU A 33 6.36 -2.77 18.67
C LEU A 33 5.78 -3.47 19.90
N SER A 34 6.50 -3.49 21.03
CA SER A 34 6.00 -4.09 22.28
C SER A 34 4.83 -3.27 22.86
N ASP A 35 4.90 -1.93 22.82
CA ASP A 35 3.83 -1.06 23.34
C ASP A 35 2.63 -0.97 22.39
N SER A 36 1.42 -1.18 22.94
CA SER A 36 0.20 -1.23 22.11
C SER A 36 -0.17 0.11 21.49
N ARG A 37 0.07 1.24 22.16
CA ARG A 37 -0.29 2.56 21.62
C ARG A 37 0.71 2.97 20.54
N SER A 38 1.99 2.88 20.87
CA SER A 38 3.08 3.15 19.94
C SER A 38 3.00 2.29 18.68
N ARG A 39 2.63 1.01 18.82
CA ARG A 39 2.42 0.10 17.70
C ARG A 39 1.26 0.53 16.79
N GLN A 40 0.18 1.08 17.34
CA GLN A 40 -0.94 1.57 16.52
C GLN A 40 -0.55 2.81 15.72
N ASP A 41 0.22 3.72 16.34
CA ASP A 41 0.58 5.00 15.71
C ASP A 41 1.77 4.87 14.73
N HIS A 42 2.71 3.97 15.01
CA HIS A 42 4.00 3.90 14.30
C HIS A 42 4.35 2.51 13.76
N GLY A 43 3.56 1.48 14.06
CA GLY A 43 3.93 0.09 13.79
C GLY A 43 4.26 -0.18 12.32
N HIS A 44 3.43 0.34 11.40
CA HIS A 44 3.66 0.18 9.97
C HIS A 44 5.03 0.71 9.54
N ASP A 45 5.39 1.93 9.96
CA ASP A 45 6.65 2.57 9.60
C ASP A 45 7.84 1.88 10.26
N VAL A 46 7.67 1.40 11.50
CA VAL A 46 8.69 0.61 12.20
C VAL A 46 8.98 -0.71 11.48
N VAL A 47 7.95 -1.44 11.06
CA VAL A 47 8.11 -2.70 10.31
C VAL A 47 8.74 -2.44 8.93
N LEU A 48 8.35 -1.37 8.25
CA LEU A 48 8.95 -0.97 6.98
C LEU A 48 10.43 -0.64 7.15
N LEU A 49 10.78 0.15 8.16
CA LEU A 49 12.16 0.52 8.46
C LEU A 49 13.01 -0.70 8.86
N LEU A 50 12.50 -1.58 9.72
CA LEU A 50 13.16 -2.85 10.05
C LEU A 50 13.39 -3.68 8.80
N THR A 51 12.40 -3.77 7.90
CA THR A 51 12.54 -4.49 6.63
C THR A 51 13.66 -3.90 5.78
N LEU A 52 13.76 -2.57 5.68
CA LEU A 52 14.83 -1.91 4.94
C LEU A 52 16.21 -2.16 5.56
N LEU A 53 16.32 -2.01 6.89
CA LEU A 53 17.57 -2.19 7.61
C LEU A 53 18.06 -3.63 7.54
N VAL A 54 17.17 -4.62 7.66
CA VAL A 54 17.46 -6.05 7.47
C VAL A 54 17.92 -6.34 6.04
N ASN A 55 17.38 -5.64 5.04
CA ASN A 55 17.75 -5.87 3.63
C ASN A 55 19.01 -5.10 3.18
N TYR A 56 19.44 -4.09 3.93
CA TYR A 56 20.63 -3.30 3.60
C TYR A 56 21.91 -4.16 3.56
N ARG A 57 22.57 -4.24 2.39
CA ARG A 57 23.81 -5.00 2.16
C ARG A 57 23.79 -6.44 2.71
N LYS A 58 22.62 -7.08 2.79
CA LYS A 58 22.43 -8.38 3.46
C LYS A 58 23.26 -9.54 2.90
N HIS A 59 23.72 -9.40 1.66
CA HIS A 59 24.53 -10.40 0.94
C HIS A 59 26.01 -10.03 0.85
N GLU A 60 26.37 -8.80 1.21
CA GLU A 60 27.73 -8.28 1.07
C GLU A 60 28.47 -8.29 2.42
N ALA A 61 27.74 -8.15 3.54
CA ALA A 61 28.29 -8.14 4.89
C ALA A 61 27.32 -8.75 5.91
N ALA A 62 27.84 -9.14 7.07
CA ALA A 62 27.02 -9.59 8.20
C ALA A 62 26.17 -8.42 8.73
N ASN A 63 24.88 -8.42 8.39
CA ASN A 63 23.97 -7.37 8.81
C ASN A 63 23.58 -7.56 10.30
N PRO A 64 23.90 -6.61 11.19
CA PRO A 64 23.60 -6.72 12.62
C PRO A 64 22.09 -6.79 12.92
N TYR A 65 21.23 -6.19 12.10
CA TYR A 65 19.77 -6.23 12.29
C TYR A 65 19.21 -7.62 11.95
N ILE A 66 19.79 -8.33 10.97
CA ILE A 66 19.45 -9.75 10.72
C ILE A 66 19.77 -10.58 11.96
N VAL A 67 20.98 -10.45 12.49
CA VAL A 67 21.43 -11.22 13.65
C VAL A 67 20.56 -10.91 14.86
N LYS A 68 20.37 -9.63 15.19
CA LYS A 68 19.56 -9.20 16.33
C LYS A 68 18.10 -9.67 16.23
N LEU A 69 17.49 -9.58 15.04
CA LEU A 69 16.13 -10.07 14.84
C LEU A 69 16.03 -11.61 14.97
N SER A 70 17.06 -12.35 14.53
CA SER A 70 17.06 -13.81 14.59
C SER A 70 17.18 -14.39 16.01
N ILE A 71 17.68 -13.61 16.96
CA ILE A 71 17.82 -13.99 18.37
C ILE A 71 16.86 -13.21 19.28
N LEU A 72 15.94 -12.43 18.70
CA LEU A 72 14.97 -11.65 19.46
C LEU A 72 14.02 -12.62 20.18
N ASP A 73 14.01 -12.53 21.50
CA ASP A 73 13.20 -13.36 22.41
C ASP A 73 12.22 -12.50 23.23
N ASP A 74 11.69 -11.44 22.61
CA ASP A 74 10.60 -10.65 23.18
C ASP A 74 9.29 -11.06 22.48
N GLU A 75 8.53 -11.94 23.14
CA GLU A 75 7.25 -12.44 22.62
C GLU A 75 6.23 -11.32 22.38
N LEU A 76 6.25 -10.25 23.18
CA LEU A 76 5.33 -9.13 23.02
C LEU A 76 5.68 -8.34 21.76
N ALA A 77 6.98 -8.06 21.56
CA ALA A 77 7.45 -7.41 20.35
C ALA A 77 7.16 -8.25 19.10
N LEU A 78 7.42 -9.56 19.15
CA LEU A 78 7.20 -10.48 18.03
C LEU A 78 5.73 -10.60 17.66
N ASN A 79 4.84 -10.69 18.66
CA ASN A 79 3.40 -10.64 18.43
C ASN A 79 2.98 -9.30 17.83
N GLY A 80 3.50 -8.19 18.35
CA GLY A 80 3.25 -6.86 17.80
C GLY A 80 3.70 -6.73 16.34
N TYR A 81 4.91 -7.20 16.03
CA TYR A 81 5.46 -7.25 14.68
C TYR A 81 4.56 -8.04 13.73
N GLY A 82 4.13 -9.25 14.14
CA GLY A 82 3.20 -10.07 13.38
C GLY A 82 1.85 -9.40 13.14
N GLN A 83 1.27 -8.77 14.18
CA GLN A 83 0.01 -8.04 14.09
C GLN A 83 0.06 -6.92 13.06
N VAL A 84 1.14 -6.13 13.04
CA VAL A 84 1.32 -5.04 12.08
C VAL A 84 1.38 -5.59 10.65
N ILE A 85 2.13 -6.67 10.41
CA ILE A 85 2.21 -7.30 9.09
C ILE A 85 0.84 -7.82 8.66
N SER A 86 0.14 -8.55 9.52
CA SER A 86 -1.19 -9.08 9.21
C SER A 86 -2.19 -7.97 8.92
N TRP A 87 -2.15 -6.88 9.69
CA TRP A 87 -3.01 -5.72 9.48
C TRP A 87 -2.71 -5.04 8.14
N SER A 88 -1.44 -4.78 7.85
CA SER A 88 -1.02 -4.13 6.60
C SER A 88 -1.39 -4.97 5.36
N LEU A 89 -1.20 -6.29 5.43
CA LEU A 89 -1.62 -7.22 4.38
C LEU A 89 -3.14 -7.26 4.22
N SER A 90 -3.88 -7.28 5.33
CA SER A 90 -5.34 -7.27 5.31
C SER A 90 -5.88 -6.00 4.68
N ASP A 91 -5.28 -4.85 5.00
CA ASP A 91 -5.67 -3.56 4.44
C ASP A 91 -5.36 -3.49 2.93
N PHE A 92 -4.18 -3.96 2.53
CA PHE A 92 -3.82 -4.09 1.11
C PHE A 92 -4.79 -4.99 0.33
N CYS A 93 -5.10 -6.17 0.87
CA CYS A 93 -6.06 -7.11 0.27
C CYS A 93 -7.49 -6.56 0.26
N ARG A 94 -7.86 -5.77 1.27
CA ARG A 94 -9.18 -5.11 1.34
C ARG A 94 -9.32 -4.06 0.26
N ALA A 95 -8.31 -3.23 0.04
CA ALA A 95 -8.30 -2.24 -1.03
C ALA A 95 -8.48 -2.93 -2.39
N PHE A 96 -7.72 -3.99 -2.65
CA PHE A 96 -7.86 -4.80 -3.86
C PHE A 96 -9.24 -5.43 -4.02
N SER A 97 -9.82 -5.93 -2.93
CA SER A 97 -11.17 -6.52 -2.93
C SER A 97 -12.28 -5.48 -3.12
N GLN A 98 -12.05 -4.22 -2.73
CA GLN A 98 -12.98 -3.12 -2.98
C GLN A 98 -12.91 -2.69 -4.45
N ASP A 99 -11.71 -2.59 -5.03
CA ASP A 99 -11.52 -2.32 -6.46
C ASP A 99 -12.12 -3.43 -7.34
N GLN A 100 -12.03 -4.70 -6.92
CA GLN A 100 -12.66 -5.82 -7.64
C GLN A 100 -14.17 -5.96 -7.42
N LYS A 101 -14.73 -5.38 -6.35
CA LYS A 101 -16.18 -5.34 -6.11
C LYS A 101 -16.87 -4.20 -6.85
N GLU A 102 -16.11 -3.41 -7.61
CA GLU A 102 -16.65 -2.56 -8.67
C GLU A 102 -16.74 -3.34 -10.01
N PRO A 103 -17.69 -4.28 -10.16
CA PRO A 103 -18.29 -4.49 -11.46
C PRO A 103 -19.80 -4.48 -11.30
N GLN A 104 -20.39 -3.27 -11.37
CA GLN A 104 -21.80 -2.92 -11.61
C GLN A 104 -22.06 -1.58 -10.90
N SER A 105 -22.62 -0.54 -11.52
CA SER A 105 -23.71 -0.55 -12.48
C SER A 105 -23.83 0.78 -13.22
N GLY A 106 -23.60 0.77 -14.54
CA GLY A 106 -24.41 1.56 -15.47
C GLY A 106 -24.30 3.09 -15.45
N SER A 107 -23.09 3.67 -15.44
CA SER A 107 -22.93 5.12 -15.71
C SER A 107 -22.23 5.43 -17.04
N TRP A 108 -21.22 4.65 -17.45
CA TRP A 108 -20.37 5.04 -18.58
C TRP A 108 -20.89 4.48 -19.92
N PHE A 109 -21.34 3.22 -19.94
CA PHE A 109 -22.02 2.65 -21.10
C PHE A 109 -23.45 3.17 -21.28
N SER A 110 -24.16 3.48 -20.19
CA SER A 110 -25.51 4.08 -20.26
C SER A 110 -25.48 5.50 -20.82
N SER A 111 -24.44 6.28 -20.53
CA SER A 111 -24.24 7.61 -21.13
C SER A 111 -23.99 7.54 -22.64
N LEU A 112 -23.24 6.54 -23.12
CA LEU A 112 -23.04 6.30 -24.55
C LEU A 112 -24.31 5.77 -25.24
N SER A 113 -25.03 4.84 -24.62
CA SER A 113 -26.29 4.31 -25.15
C SER A 113 -27.39 5.39 -25.23
N ASN A 114 -27.45 6.32 -24.27
CA ASN A 114 -28.40 7.43 -24.31
C ASN A 114 -28.07 8.48 -25.39
N ILE A 115 -26.78 8.77 -25.63
CA ILE A 115 -26.36 9.72 -26.67
C ILE A 115 -26.58 9.13 -28.07
N VAL A 116 -26.20 7.87 -28.29
CA VAL A 116 -26.39 7.20 -29.58
C VAL A 116 -27.87 6.90 -29.85
N GLY A 117 -28.64 6.55 -28.82
CA GLY A 117 -30.09 6.34 -28.91
C GLY A 117 -30.85 7.60 -29.35
N ASN A 118 -30.54 8.76 -28.76
CA ASN A 118 -31.17 10.03 -29.16
C ASN A 118 -30.73 10.54 -30.54
N MET A 119 -29.52 10.17 -30.99
CA MET A 119 -29.02 10.56 -32.31
C MET A 119 -29.61 9.70 -33.44
N PHE A 120 -29.91 8.42 -33.18
CA PHE A 120 -30.49 7.50 -34.17
C PHE A 120 -32.04 7.59 -34.25
N LEU A 121 -32.69 8.08 -33.19
CA LEU A 121 -34.15 8.32 -33.16
C LEU A 121 -34.56 9.72 -33.65
N SER A 122 -33.60 10.63 -33.89
CA SER A 122 -33.91 12.01 -34.33
C SER A 122 -34.10 12.18 -35.84
N GLU A 123 -34.10 11.11 -36.64
CA GLU A 123 -34.23 11.21 -38.10
C GLU A 123 -35.44 10.44 -38.69
N ASP A 124 -36.57 10.33 -37.95
CA ASP A 124 -37.80 9.75 -38.56
C ASP A 124 -39.13 10.36 -38.10
N THR A 125 -39.15 11.58 -37.55
CA THR A 125 -40.43 12.31 -37.30
C THR A 125 -40.52 13.65 -38.02
N GLY A 126 -39.79 13.75 -39.14
CA GLY A 126 -39.75 14.91 -40.01
C GLY A 126 -40.57 14.77 -41.29
N THR A 127 -41.72 14.09 -41.34
CA THR A 127 -42.80 14.46 -42.29
C THR A 127 -44.13 13.72 -42.08
N ARG A 128 -45.20 14.54 -42.11
CA ARG A 128 -46.55 14.26 -42.63
C ARG A 128 -47.59 13.54 -41.73
N ASN A 129 -48.59 14.36 -41.40
CA ASN A 129 -50.04 14.12 -41.35
C ASN A 129 -50.66 14.03 -39.96
N GLN A 130 -51.37 15.10 -39.58
CA GLN A 130 -52.78 14.94 -39.18
C GLN A 130 -53.60 16.17 -39.57
N GLN A 131 -54.75 15.86 -40.15
CA GLN A 131 -55.72 16.69 -40.84
C GLN A 131 -56.71 17.39 -39.88
N ILE A 132 -57.21 18.55 -40.33
CA ILE A 132 -58.60 19.03 -40.33
C ILE A 132 -59.38 19.02 -39.00
N LYS A 133 -59.72 20.23 -38.53
CA LYS A 133 -61.12 20.69 -38.46
C LYS A 133 -61.22 22.08 -39.08
#